data_AF-A0A1V3KXV3-F1
#
_entry.id   AF-A0A1V3KXV3-F1
#
_cell.length_a   1.000
_cell.length_b   1.000
_cell.length_c   1.000
_cell.angle_alpha   90.00
_cell.angle_beta   90.00
_cell.angle_gamma   90.00
#
_symmetry.space_group_name_H-M   'P 1'
#
loop_
_entity.id
_entity.type
_entity.pdbx_description
1 polymer ?
#
loop_
_entity_poly.entity_id
_entity_poly.type
_entity_poly.pdbx_seq_one_letter_code
_entity_poly.pdbx_strand_id
1 'polypeptide(L)'
;MRKIIQIAYGGSGIFNCMTNDTEQNSGLFGLCNDGTLWKLINFNLTNRKGPEWVKVVDIPQDDFLGIKEDQYSQLKYVSIGELELTVRAYNALRNAGKSDLYQLIQTNEAVFSSIHNLGKVSQIEVLVSLFDFLIKSYSLIEIKNMPIFKGNLGRKILENKEEK
;
A
#
# COMPACT_ATOMS: atom_id res chain seq x y z
N MET A 1 -8.19 10.18 -26.42
CA MET A 1 -7.23 11.31 -26.41
C MET A 1 -7.10 11.80 -24.97
N ARG A 2 -5.87 11.94 -24.46
CA ARG A 2 -5.61 12.44 -23.10
C ARG A 2 -5.97 13.92 -23.02
N LYS A 3 -6.65 14.34 -21.95
CA LYS A 3 -6.99 15.74 -21.68
C LYS A 3 -6.53 16.12 -20.28
N ILE A 4 -5.94 17.30 -20.14
CA ILE A 4 -5.69 17.90 -18.82
C ILE A 4 -7.03 18.33 -18.25
N ILE A 5 -7.34 17.85 -17.04
CA ILE A 5 -8.57 18.19 -16.31
C ILE A 5 -8.31 19.16 -15.16
N GLN A 6 -7.07 19.25 -14.68
CA GLN A 6 -6.67 20.20 -13.65
C GLN A 6 -5.21 20.60 -13.84
N ILE A 7 -4.92 21.87 -13.59
CA ILE A 7 -3.57 22.44 -13.54
C ILE A 7 -3.34 22.94 -12.11
N ALA A 8 -2.17 22.63 -11.56
CA ALA A 8 -1.71 23.15 -10.28
C ALA A 8 -0.31 23.76 -10.44
N TYR A 9 -0.03 24.81 -9.67
CA TYR A 9 1.31 25.35 -9.51
C TYR A 9 1.72 25.21 -8.05
N GLY A 10 2.89 24.60 -7.82
CA GLY A 10 3.44 24.40 -6.49
C GLY A 10 4.79 25.08 -6.35
N GLY A 11 5.03 25.70 -5.19
CA GLY A 11 6.33 26.20 -4.78
C GLY A 11 6.72 25.59 -3.43
N SER A 12 7.97 25.16 -3.29
CA SER A 12 8.58 24.78 -2.03
C SER A 12 9.86 25.59 -1.83
N GLY A 13 10.17 25.86 -0.56
CA GLY A 13 11.40 26.52 -0.16
C GLY A 13 11.99 25.80 1.04
N ILE A 14 13.30 25.56 1.02
CA ILE A 14 14.05 25.04 2.16
C ILE A 14 15.18 26.03 2.47
N PHE A 15 15.22 26.49 3.72
CA PHE A 15 16.31 27.32 4.21
C PHE A 15 17.46 26.42 4.69
N ASN A 16 18.65 26.60 4.11
CA ASN A 16 19.86 25.92 4.53
C ASN A 16 20.65 26.82 5.49
N CYS A 17 20.66 26.48 6.77
CA CYS A 17 21.34 27.25 7.81
C CYS A 17 22.87 27.20 7.71
N MET A 18 23.44 26.20 7.03
CA MET A 18 24.90 26.05 6.88
C MET A 18 25.44 26.96 5.77
N THR A 19 24.65 27.20 4.71
CA THR A 19 25.01 28.09 3.60
C THR A 19 24.36 29.47 3.71
N ASN A 20 23.45 29.66 4.68
CA ASN A 20 22.62 30.85 4.84
C ASN A 20 21.88 31.23 3.54
N ASP A 21 21.37 30.22 2.84
CA ASP A 21 20.72 30.37 1.54
C ASP A 21 19.38 29.63 1.52
N THR A 22 18.48 30.03 0.62
CA THR A 22 17.16 29.41 0.45
C THR A 22 17.09 28.72 -0.91
N GLU A 23 16.99 27.39 -0.89
CA GLU A 23 16.68 26.63 -2.10
C GLU A 23 15.17 26.72 -2.35
N GLN A 24 14.79 27.30 -3.50
CA GLN A 24 13.40 27.35 -3.95
C GLN A 24 13.20 26.40 -5.12
N ASN A 25 12.17 25.58 -5.06
CA ASN A 25 11.73 24.74 -6.17
C ASN A 25 10.28 25.08 -6.49
N SER A 26 9.96 25.31 -7.75
CA SER A 26 8.58 25.50 -8.17
C SER A 26 8.30 24.75 -9.46
N GLY A 27 7.03 24.44 -9.71
CA GLY A 27 6.65 23.65 -10.87
C GLY A 27 5.17 23.70 -11.19
N LEU A 28 4.87 23.50 -12.48
CA LEU A 28 3.53 23.33 -13.00
C LEU A 28 3.22 21.83 -13.11
N PHE A 29 2.03 21.43 -12.65
CA PHE A 29 1.54 20.06 -12.65
C PHE A 29 0.21 19.99 -13.41
N GLY A 30 0.05 18.92 -14.19
CA GLY A 30 -1.18 18.63 -14.93
C GLY A 30 -1.73 17.27 -14.52
N LEU A 31 -2.96 17.24 -14.02
CA LEU A 31 -3.72 16.01 -13.82
C LEU A 31 -4.54 15.75 -15.08
N CYS A 32 -4.46 14.53 -15.60
CA CYS A 32 -5.18 14.12 -16.79
C CYS A 32 -6.42 13.27 -16.48
N ASN A 33 -7.35 13.21 -17.43
CA ASN A 33 -8.58 12.42 -17.32
C ASN A 33 -8.36 10.90 -17.24
N ASP A 34 -7.16 10.41 -17.53
CA ASP A 34 -6.74 9.02 -17.35
C ASP A 34 -6.09 8.76 -15.98
N GLY A 35 -6.15 9.73 -15.05
CA GLY A 35 -5.56 9.64 -13.72
C GLY A 35 -4.04 9.85 -13.68
N THR A 36 -3.39 10.11 -14.82
CA THR A 36 -1.94 10.35 -14.85
C THR A 36 -1.60 11.77 -14.41
N LEU A 37 -0.49 11.91 -13.66
CA LEU A 37 0.06 13.18 -13.24
C LEU A 37 1.32 13.51 -14.05
N TRP A 38 1.46 14.75 -14.46
CA TRP A 38 2.58 15.23 -15.27
C TRP A 38 3.16 16.52 -14.66
N LYS A 39 4.48 16.67 -14.71
CA LYS A 39 5.18 17.89 -14.29
C LYS A 39 5.86 18.54 -15.49
N LEU A 40 5.75 19.85 -15.64
CA LEU A 40 6.54 20.60 -16.61
C LEU A 40 7.95 20.81 -16.05
N ILE A 41 8.95 20.27 -16.74
CA ILE A 41 10.36 20.35 -16.35
C ILE A 41 11.13 21.06 -17.46
N ASN A 42 11.99 22.00 -17.07
CA ASN A 42 12.89 22.65 -18.02
C ASN A 42 14.24 21.94 -18.02
N PHE A 43 14.59 21.29 -19.13
CA PHE A 43 15.87 20.62 -19.27
C PHE A 43 16.93 21.61 -19.76
N ASN A 44 18.11 21.53 -19.15
CA ASN A 44 19.32 22.23 -19.60
C ASN A 44 20.49 21.25 -19.69
N LEU A 45 20.35 20.26 -20.58
CA LEU A 45 21.35 19.22 -20.83
C LEU A 45 21.93 19.41 -22.23
N THR A 46 23.12 18.84 -22.47
CA THR A 46 23.83 18.95 -23.76
C THR A 46 22.97 18.56 -24.96
N ASN A 47 22.18 17.48 -24.81
CA ASN A 47 21.34 16.92 -25.88
C ASN A 47 19.83 17.10 -25.67
N ARG A 48 19.41 17.81 -24.61
CA ARG A 48 18.00 18.00 -24.27
C ARG A 48 17.80 19.37 -23.64
N LYS A 49 17.05 20.25 -24.32
CA LYS A 49 16.84 21.64 -23.91
C LYS A 49 15.37 22.02 -23.99
N GLY A 50 14.93 22.81 -23.02
CA GLY A 50 13.61 23.44 -23.02
C GLY A 50 12.56 22.74 -22.16
N PRO A 51 11.32 23.27 -22.16
CA PRO A 51 10.24 22.79 -21.32
C PRO A 51 9.62 21.52 -21.91
N GLU A 52 9.54 20.48 -21.10
CA GLU A 52 8.91 19.21 -21.47
C GLU A 52 8.00 18.69 -20.34
N TRP A 53 6.86 18.12 -20.73
CA TRP A 53 5.97 17.43 -19.80
C TRP A 53 6.51 16.03 -19.54
N VAL A 54 6.85 15.77 -18.28
CA VAL A 54 7.34 14.46 -17.83
C VAL A 54 6.29 13.81 -16.95
N LYS A 55 5.95 12.55 -17.25
CA LYS A 55 5.02 11.77 -16.44
C LYS A 55 5.64 11.57 -15.06
N VAL A 56 4.91 11.94 -14.02
CA VAL A 56 5.29 11.62 -12.66
C VAL A 56 4.87 10.17 -12.40
N VAL A 57 5.86 9.34 -12.08
CA VAL A 57 5.69 7.95 -11.67
C VAL A 57 6.31 7.81 -10.28
N ASP A 58 5.79 6.90 -9.48
CA ASP A 58 6.37 6.52 -8.19
C ASP A 58 6.62 7.71 -7.24
N ILE A 59 5.58 8.53 -7.01
CA ILE A 59 5.64 9.60 -6.00
C ILE A 59 5.83 8.91 -4.64
N PRO A 60 7.01 9.04 -3.99
CA PRO A 60 7.20 8.50 -2.66
C PRO A 60 6.19 9.20 -1.74
N GLN A 61 5.32 8.43 -1.12
CA GLN A 61 4.52 8.95 -0.01
C GLN A 61 5.48 8.99 1.17
N ASP A 62 5.84 10.17 1.66
CA ASP A 62 6.63 10.26 2.89
C ASP A 62 5.89 9.47 3.98
N ASP A 63 6.52 8.41 4.49
CA ASP A 63 6.01 7.61 5.59
C ASP A 63 6.04 8.54 6.82
N PHE A 64 4.96 9.29 7.04
CA PHE A 64 4.81 10.34 8.06
C PHE A 64 5.08 9.83 9.50
N LEU A 65 5.30 8.52 9.66
CA LEU A 65 5.52 7.80 10.90
C LEU A 65 6.90 7.12 11.02
N GLY A 66 7.79 7.23 10.02
CA GLY A 66 9.16 6.69 10.10
C GLY A 66 9.24 5.16 10.22
N ILE A 67 8.22 4.43 9.73
CA ILE A 67 8.23 2.97 9.67
C ILE A 67 9.04 2.56 8.44
N LYS A 68 9.86 1.50 8.51
CA LYS A 68 10.54 1.00 7.32
C LYS A 68 9.47 0.49 6.34
N GLU A 69 9.40 1.08 5.15
CA GLU A 69 8.57 0.53 4.08
C GLU A 69 9.09 -0.88 3.74
N ASP A 70 8.30 -1.90 4.06
CA ASP A 70 8.48 -3.22 3.46
C ASP A 70 7.65 -3.32 2.17
N GLN A 71 7.88 -4.38 1.40
CA GLN A 71 7.20 -4.65 0.14
C GLN A 71 5.66 -4.80 0.25
N TYR A 72 5.10 -4.84 1.47
CA TYR A 72 3.67 -4.95 1.74
C TYR A 72 3.06 -3.65 2.27
N SER A 73 3.82 -2.56 2.36
CA SER A 73 3.37 -1.30 2.96
C SER A 73 2.13 -0.69 2.30
N GLN A 74 1.88 -0.99 1.03
CA GLN A 74 0.65 -0.57 0.33
C GLN A 74 -0.62 -1.15 0.98
N LEU A 75 -0.53 -2.30 1.66
CA LEU A 75 -1.65 -2.90 2.37
C LEU A 75 -2.09 -2.08 3.60
N LYS A 76 -1.30 -1.09 4.06
CA LYS A 76 -1.71 -0.14 5.11
C LYS A 76 -2.93 0.67 4.68
N TYR A 77 -3.11 0.88 3.38
CA TYR A 77 -4.20 1.66 2.80
C TYR A 77 -5.40 0.80 2.40
N VAL A 78 -5.34 -0.51 2.64
CA VAL A 78 -6.41 -1.45 2.30
C VAL A 78 -7.12 -1.91 3.58
N SER A 79 -8.39 -1.54 3.70
CA SER A 79 -9.25 -1.90 4.84
C SER A 79 -9.53 -3.41 4.87
N ILE A 80 -9.66 -3.98 6.08
CA ILE A 80 -10.20 -5.36 6.23
C ILE A 80 -11.63 -5.53 5.70
N GLY A 81 -12.34 -4.42 5.44
CA GLY A 81 -13.66 -4.43 4.81
C GLY A 81 -13.65 -4.97 3.37
N GLU A 82 -12.53 -4.85 2.67
CA GLU A 82 -12.36 -5.34 1.29
C GLU A 82 -12.36 -6.88 1.20
N LEU A 83 -12.24 -7.58 2.33
CA LEU A 83 -12.29 -9.04 2.40
C LEU A 83 -13.72 -9.60 2.43
N GLU A 84 -14.75 -8.74 2.46
CA GLU A 84 -16.18 -9.11 2.47
C GLU A 84 -16.53 -10.14 3.55
N LEU A 85 -15.90 -10.02 4.72
CA LEU A 85 -16.07 -10.93 5.84
C LEU A 85 -17.47 -10.81 6.45
N THR A 86 -17.91 -11.88 7.10
CA THR A 86 -19.05 -11.86 7.99
C THR A 86 -18.90 -10.77 9.05
N VAL A 87 -20.02 -10.16 9.43
CA VAL A 87 -20.08 -9.10 10.45
C VAL A 87 -19.35 -9.49 11.73
N ARG A 88 -19.45 -10.76 12.13
CA ARG A 88 -18.75 -11.30 13.31
C ARG A 88 -17.23 -11.27 13.14
N ALA A 89 -16.72 -11.80 12.02
CA ALA A 89 -15.29 -11.86 11.75
C ALA A 89 -14.70 -10.44 11.62
N TYR A 90 -15.38 -9.58 10.87
CA TYR A 90 -15.01 -8.17 10.71
C TYR A 90 -14.92 -7.44 12.07
N ASN A 91 -15.97 -7.55 12.89
CA ASN A 91 -16.01 -6.86 14.19
C ASN A 91 -14.96 -7.41 15.16
N ALA A 92 -14.71 -8.72 15.16
CA ALA A 92 -13.68 -9.31 16.01
C ALA A 92 -12.27 -8.81 15.64
N LEU A 93 -11.95 -8.75 14.35
CA LEU A 93 -10.68 -8.20 13.86
C LEU A 93 -10.53 -6.71 14.20
N ARG A 94 -11.57 -5.91 13.92
CA ARG A 94 -11.57 -4.48 14.18
C ARG A 94 -11.39 -4.17 15.66
N ASN A 95 -12.09 -4.89 16.55
CA ASN A 95 -11.96 -4.73 18.01
C ASN A 95 -10.59 -5.19 18.54
N ALA A 96 -9.88 -6.04 17.81
CA ALA A 96 -8.50 -6.43 18.10
C ALA A 96 -7.46 -5.46 17.51
N GLY A 97 -7.88 -4.33 16.94
CA GLY A 97 -6.99 -3.34 16.33
C GLY A 97 -6.36 -3.81 15.02
N LYS A 98 -7.06 -4.68 14.27
CA LYS A 98 -6.67 -5.13 12.92
C LYS A 98 -7.61 -4.48 11.90
N SER A 99 -7.38 -3.21 11.60
CA SER A 99 -8.24 -2.40 10.72
C SER A 99 -7.85 -2.48 9.24
N ASP A 100 -6.60 -2.82 8.96
CA ASP A 100 -6.04 -2.89 7.60
C ASP A 100 -5.34 -4.23 7.35
N LEU A 101 -5.12 -4.52 6.07
CA LEU A 101 -4.54 -5.79 5.65
C LEU A 101 -3.08 -5.92 6.08
N TYR A 102 -2.35 -4.81 6.20
CA TYR A 102 -0.97 -4.83 6.66
C TYR A 102 -0.85 -5.34 8.10
N GLN A 103 -1.66 -4.78 9.01
CA GLN A 103 -1.74 -5.24 10.40
C GLN A 103 -2.16 -6.71 10.51
N LEU A 104 -3.04 -7.17 9.62
CA LEU A 104 -3.52 -8.54 9.59
C LEU A 104 -2.39 -9.50 9.17
N ILE A 105 -1.71 -9.26 8.03
CA ILE A 105 -0.68 -10.18 7.53
C ILE A 105 0.53 -10.31 8.47
N GLN A 106 0.82 -9.27 9.25
CA GLN A 106 1.90 -9.24 10.25
C GLN A 106 1.53 -9.99 11.55
N THR A 107 0.28 -10.41 11.71
CA THR A 107 -0.20 -11.12 12.91
C THR A 107 0.23 -12.58 12.86
N ASN A 108 0.97 -13.06 13.86
CA ASN A 108 1.29 -14.49 13.95
C ASN A 108 0.07 -15.33 14.40
N GLU A 109 0.13 -16.65 14.20
CA GLU A 109 -0.98 -17.55 14.51
C GLU A 109 -1.41 -17.49 15.98
N ALA A 110 -0.47 -17.40 16.93
CA ALA A 110 -0.81 -17.35 18.35
C ALA A 110 -1.67 -16.12 18.69
N VAL A 111 -1.28 -14.94 18.18
CA VAL A 111 -2.05 -13.70 18.36
C VAL A 111 -3.39 -13.81 17.64
N PHE A 112 -3.39 -14.28 16.39
CA PHE A 112 -4.61 -14.42 15.58
C PHE A 112 -5.63 -15.36 16.23
N SER A 113 -5.18 -16.51 16.73
CA SER A 113 -6.03 -17.49 17.42
C SER A 113 -6.53 -17.01 18.79
N SER A 114 -5.87 -16.02 19.39
CA SER A 114 -6.26 -15.45 20.68
C SER A 114 -7.27 -14.30 20.58
N ILE A 115 -7.63 -13.86 19.36
CA ILE A 115 -8.58 -12.77 19.15
C ILE A 115 -9.93 -13.12 19.75
N HIS A 116 -10.39 -12.27 20.68
CA HIS A 116 -11.67 -12.42 21.34
C HIS A 116 -12.81 -12.42 20.32
N ASN A 117 -13.76 -13.36 20.47
CA ASN A 117 -14.92 -13.58 19.59
C ASN A 117 -14.62 -14.06 18.16
N LEU A 118 -13.36 -14.34 17.81
CA LEU A 118 -12.97 -14.92 16.53
C LEU A 118 -12.84 -16.45 16.64
N GLY A 119 -13.96 -17.16 16.44
CA GLY A 119 -13.99 -18.62 16.48
C GLY A 119 -13.30 -19.27 15.27
N LYS A 120 -13.02 -20.59 15.34
CA LYS A 120 -12.30 -21.33 14.28
C LYS A 120 -12.89 -21.18 12.88
N VAL A 121 -14.21 -21.16 12.74
CA VAL A 121 -14.89 -20.97 11.45
C VAL A 121 -14.56 -19.59 10.87
N SER A 122 -14.67 -18.54 11.68
CA SER A 122 -14.31 -17.17 11.28
C SER A 122 -12.80 -17.02 11.02
N GLN A 123 -11.94 -17.74 11.75
CA GLN A 123 -10.50 -17.74 11.47
C GLN A 123 -10.21 -18.32 10.07
N ILE A 124 -10.84 -19.44 9.72
CA ILE A 124 -10.71 -20.05 8.39
C ILE A 124 -11.22 -19.09 7.31
N GLU A 125 -12.42 -18.54 7.51
CA GLU A 125 -13.03 -17.55 6.61
C GLU A 125 -12.06 -16.39 6.33
N VAL A 126 -11.51 -15.77 7.38
CA VAL A 126 -10.57 -14.65 7.25
C VAL A 126 -9.34 -15.05 6.42
N LEU A 127 -8.73 -16.19 6.72
CA LEU A 127 -7.52 -16.63 6.02
C LEU A 127 -7.79 -17.00 4.56
N VAL A 128 -8.95 -17.59 4.25
CA VAL A 128 -9.36 -17.91 2.88
C VAL A 128 -9.60 -16.62 2.08
N SER A 129 -10.40 -15.69 2.60
CA SER A 129 -10.67 -14.42 1.93
C SER A 129 -9.39 -13.59 1.76
N LEU A 130 -8.52 -13.58 2.78
CA LEU A 130 -7.23 -12.90 2.71
C LEU A 130 -6.33 -13.52 1.64
N PHE A 131 -6.24 -14.85 1.56
CA PHE A 131 -5.47 -15.52 0.52
C PHE A 131 -5.99 -15.18 -0.89
N ASP A 132 -7.31 -15.29 -1.08
CA ASP A 132 -7.96 -15.01 -2.36
C ASP A 132 -7.83 -13.54 -2.79
N PHE A 133 -7.72 -12.63 -1.82
CA PHE A 133 -7.36 -11.24 -2.09
C PHE A 133 -5.90 -11.11 -2.51
N LEU A 134 -4.95 -11.66 -1.73
CA LEU A 134 -3.52 -11.45 -1.92
C LEU A 134 -2.98 -12.10 -3.19
N ILE A 135 -3.50 -13.26 -3.60
CA ILE A 135 -3.02 -14.00 -4.78
C ILE A 135 -3.23 -13.22 -6.09
N LYS A 136 -4.08 -12.19 -6.08
CA LYS A 136 -4.29 -11.28 -7.23
C LYS A 136 -3.08 -10.35 -7.48
N SER A 137 -2.23 -10.14 -6.48
CA SER A 137 -1.14 -9.14 -6.52
C SER A 137 0.20 -9.65 -6.04
N TYR A 138 0.23 -10.77 -5.31
CA TYR A 138 1.45 -11.35 -4.73
C TYR A 138 1.61 -12.81 -5.15
N SER A 139 2.87 -13.25 -5.28
CA SER A 139 3.21 -14.65 -5.54
C SER A 139 2.94 -15.53 -4.32
N LEU A 140 2.74 -16.81 -4.55
CA LEU A 140 2.53 -17.79 -3.49
C LEU A 140 3.70 -17.86 -2.50
N ILE A 141 4.93 -17.66 -2.97
CA ILE A 141 6.14 -17.62 -2.13
C ILE A 141 6.08 -16.43 -1.17
N GLU A 142 5.65 -15.27 -1.64
CA GLU A 142 5.50 -14.08 -0.78
C GLU A 142 4.42 -14.31 0.28
N ILE A 143 3.28 -14.87 -0.10
CA ILE A 143 2.17 -15.15 0.83
C ILE A 143 2.59 -16.15 1.90
N LYS A 144 3.30 -17.24 1.53
CA LYS A 144 3.87 -18.22 2.47
C LYS A 144 4.81 -17.59 3.51
N ASN A 145 5.48 -16.49 3.15
CA ASN A 145 6.40 -15.81 4.04
C ASN A 145 5.72 -14.85 5.03
N MET A 146 4.43 -14.54 4.86
CA MET A 146 3.69 -13.68 5.77
C MET A 146 3.44 -14.38 7.11
N PRO A 147 3.65 -13.70 8.27
CA PRO A 147 3.48 -14.27 9.60
C PRO A 147 2.16 -15.01 9.83
N ILE A 148 1.06 -14.48 9.30
CA ILE A 148 -0.28 -15.07 9.49
C ILE A 148 -0.44 -16.45 8.86
N PHE A 149 0.28 -16.72 7.76
CA PHE A 149 0.21 -17.99 7.05
C PHE A 149 1.24 -19.03 7.52
N LYS A 150 2.20 -18.65 8.38
CA LYS A 150 3.23 -19.57 8.89
C LYS A 150 2.70 -20.59 9.90
N GLY A 151 1.52 -20.35 10.45
CA GLY A 151 0.85 -21.22 11.40
C GLY A 151 0.25 -22.49 10.81
N ASN A 152 -0.21 -23.39 11.67
CA ASN A 152 -0.87 -24.65 11.28
C ASN A 152 -2.12 -24.39 10.43
N LEU A 153 -2.96 -23.42 10.81
CA LEU A 153 -4.18 -23.13 10.06
C LEU A 153 -3.87 -22.50 8.69
N GLY A 154 -2.90 -21.58 8.66
CA GLY A 154 -2.44 -20.93 7.43
C GLY A 154 -1.86 -21.91 6.43
N ARG A 155 -0.96 -22.80 6.88
CA ARG A 155 -0.37 -23.85 6.03
C ARG A 155 -1.43 -24.75 5.40
N LYS A 156 -2.42 -25.20 6.17
CA LYS A 156 -3.52 -26.02 5.63
C LYS A 156 -4.29 -25.35 4.52
N ILE A 157 -4.50 -24.03 4.61
CA ILE A 157 -5.19 -23.27 3.57
C ILE A 157 -4.34 -23.19 2.31
N LEU A 158 -3.03 -22.96 2.46
CA LEU A 158 -2.09 -22.94 1.36
C LEU A 158 -2.01 -24.30 0.65
N GLU A 159 -1.90 -25.39 1.40
CA GLU A 159 -1.90 -26.77 0.87
C GLU A 159 -3.17 -27.05 0.06
N ASN A 160 -4.35 -26.75 0.61
CA ASN A 160 -5.63 -26.94 -0.08
C ASN A 160 -5.80 -26.10 -1.36
N LYS A 161 -5.05 -24.99 -1.48
CA LYS A 161 -5.09 -24.09 -2.64
C LYS A 161 -4.03 -24.45 -3.69
N GLU A 162 -3.00 -25.21 -3.33
CA GLU A 162 -2.00 -25.76 -4.26
C GLU A 162 -2.49 -27.02 -4.98
N GLU A 163 -3.39 -27.78 -4.35
CA GLU A 163 -3.97 -29.01 -4.91
C GLU A 163 -5.11 -28.75 -5.93
N LYS A 164 -5.50 -27.49 -6.16
CA LYS A 164 -6.58 -27.10 -7.08
C LYS A 164 -6.04 -26.33 -8.29
#